data_AF-A0A1V2IRE4-F1
#
_entry.id   AF-A0A1V2IRE4-F1
#
_cell.length_a   1.000
_cell.length_b   1.000
_cell.length_c   1.000
_cell.angle_alpha   90.00
_cell.angle_beta   90.00
_cell.angle_gamma   90.00
#
_symmetry.space_group_name_H-M   'P 1'
#
loop_
_entity.id
_entity.type
_entity.pdbx_description
1 polymer ?
#
loop_
_entity_poly.entity_id
_entity_poly.type
_entity_poly.pdbx_seq_one_letter_code
_entity_poly.pdbx_strand_id
1 'polypeptide(L)'
;MTTATHRIRVSDLRHRTDDAIRAAERAVTSGPAMYCAQWRGEQYPELHPDERQERALDALDALTAAVATVQAARDALEAELVDAGVIAGPPERPTEDYPDAAWKRLEEEGHWSTPPARLARLVVSDRAADVADTARGMVPTEGRPRGALVGAARLVVQEAEELLTSAVIAEHLAGMPWAEIDEELSGGAAARQPAEAHYAAAVASWRNGVLTPYHYSPNTTFGAALLPEAALRPRSTARRLDKWVVEHRSPRDRRGQGDAPVSAALTAPVDGLTASSWLIDISGSIISLPWGRGVGPEGRCLQERKGAAMKALVAARPADIRLAEQFAEARARLAELRGDQTDTECHPSLDTGPTPAGLTDDKD
;
A
#
# COMPACT_ATOMS: atom_id res chain seq x y z
N MET A 1 31.35 14.67 -36.35
CA MET A 1 30.66 15.84 -35.73
C MET A 1 29.41 15.45 -34.95
N THR A 2 28.75 14.32 -35.23
CA THR A 2 27.54 13.83 -34.55
C THR A 2 27.69 13.59 -33.04
N THR A 3 28.86 13.18 -32.55
CA THR A 3 29.07 12.84 -31.12
C THR A 3 29.10 14.04 -30.18
N ALA A 4 29.57 15.21 -30.64
CA ALA A 4 29.64 16.41 -29.81
C ALA A 4 28.25 17.06 -29.64
N THR A 5 27.49 17.18 -30.74
CA THR A 5 26.10 17.66 -30.73
C THR A 5 25.20 16.76 -29.89
N HIS A 6 25.39 15.43 -29.97
CA HIS A 6 24.66 14.47 -29.15
C HIS A 6 24.94 14.64 -27.65
N ARG A 7 26.20 14.81 -27.24
CA ARG A 7 26.54 15.05 -25.81
C ARG A 7 25.94 16.33 -25.27
N ILE A 8 25.95 17.42 -26.05
CA ILE A 8 25.34 18.70 -25.65
C ILE A 8 23.83 18.53 -25.48
N ARG A 9 23.15 17.88 -26.43
CA ARG A 9 21.70 17.64 -26.35
C ARG A 9 21.32 16.79 -25.15
N VAL A 10 22.06 15.71 -24.85
CA VAL A 10 21.82 14.86 -23.67
C VAL A 10 22.06 15.62 -22.36
N SER A 11 23.10 16.45 -22.29
CA SER A 11 23.40 17.25 -21.10
C SER A 11 22.32 18.29 -20.83
N ASP A 12 21.82 18.95 -21.88
CA ASP A 12 20.72 19.92 -21.79
C ASP A 12 19.41 19.25 -21.35
N LEU A 13 19.09 18.08 -21.94
CA LEU A 13 17.93 17.28 -21.55
C LEU A 13 17.96 16.91 -20.08
N ARG A 14 19.11 16.44 -19.60
CA ARG A 14 19.31 16.09 -18.19
C ARG A 14 19.14 17.30 -17.29
N HIS A 15 19.65 18.47 -17.69
CA HIS A 15 19.49 19.68 -16.89
C HIS A 15 18.03 20.12 -16.79
N ARG A 16 17.31 20.14 -17.91
CA ARG A 16 15.86 20.44 -17.94
C ARG A 16 15.05 19.44 -17.12
N THR A 17 15.44 18.17 -17.15
CA THR A 17 14.86 17.11 -16.31
C THR A 17 15.09 17.36 -14.84
N ASP A 18 16.35 17.59 -14.44
CA ASP A 18 16.72 17.84 -13.06
C ASP A 18 16.01 19.11 -12.54
N ASP A 19 15.82 20.13 -13.38
CA ASP A 19 15.08 21.34 -13.04
C ASP A 19 13.58 21.09 -12.89
N ALA A 20 12.98 20.31 -13.78
CA ALA A 20 11.58 19.92 -13.69
C ALA A 20 11.31 19.04 -12.46
N ILE A 21 12.19 18.07 -12.17
CA ILE A 21 12.15 17.26 -10.96
C ILE A 21 12.30 18.14 -9.73
N ARG A 22 13.27 19.05 -9.69
CA ARG A 22 13.43 19.97 -8.54
C ARG A 22 12.24 20.92 -8.40
N ALA A 23 11.62 21.36 -9.49
CA ALA A 23 10.42 22.18 -9.45
C ALA A 23 9.22 21.40 -8.91
N ALA A 24 9.06 20.15 -9.34
CA ALA A 24 8.10 19.19 -8.82
C ALA A 24 8.35 18.91 -7.33
N GLU A 25 9.58 18.56 -6.94
CA GLU A 25 9.97 18.35 -5.55
C GLU A 25 9.68 19.57 -4.70
N ARG A 26 10.02 20.79 -5.15
CA ARG A 26 9.67 22.04 -4.46
C ARG A 26 8.16 22.23 -4.36
N ALA A 27 7.42 21.97 -5.42
CA ALA A 27 5.96 22.06 -5.44
C ALA A 27 5.33 21.09 -4.43
N VAL A 28 5.93 19.91 -4.23
CA VAL A 28 5.48 18.88 -3.28
C VAL A 28 5.94 19.17 -1.85
N THR A 29 7.15 19.67 -1.67
CA THR A 29 7.78 19.87 -0.34
C THR A 29 7.40 21.19 0.33
N SER A 30 6.98 22.22 -0.42
CA SER A 30 6.66 23.53 0.19
C SER A 30 5.18 23.73 0.51
N GLY A 31 4.28 23.40 -0.42
CA GLY A 31 2.82 23.53 -0.20
C GLY A 31 2.21 22.30 0.46
N PRO A 32 2.19 21.14 -0.23
CA PRO A 32 1.58 19.92 0.28
C PRO A 32 2.17 19.42 1.59
N ALA A 33 3.49 19.44 1.77
CA ALA A 33 4.07 19.02 3.05
C ALA A 33 3.60 19.90 4.23
N MET A 34 3.48 21.20 4.01
CA MET A 34 2.90 22.11 4.99
C MET A 34 1.44 21.75 5.26
N TYR A 35 0.60 21.61 4.23
CA TYR A 35 -0.81 21.26 4.44
C TYR A 35 -1.00 19.86 5.08
N CYS A 36 -0.16 18.89 4.75
CA CYS A 36 -0.13 17.58 5.41
C CYS A 36 0.26 17.67 6.88
N ALA A 37 1.27 18.49 7.22
CA ALA A 37 1.66 18.72 8.61
C ALA A 37 0.56 19.45 9.41
N GLN A 38 -0.13 20.41 8.78
CA GLN A 38 -1.29 21.09 9.38
C GLN A 38 -2.45 20.11 9.61
N TRP A 39 -2.74 19.28 8.61
CA TRP A 39 -3.78 18.26 8.68
C TRP A 39 -3.53 17.24 9.80
N ARG A 40 -2.29 16.77 9.95
CA ARG A 40 -1.89 15.85 11.03
C ARG A 40 -1.86 16.51 12.42
N GLY A 41 -2.09 17.82 12.51
CA GLY A 41 -1.98 18.56 13.77
C GLY A 41 -0.53 18.76 14.23
N GLU A 42 0.46 18.51 13.37
CA GLU A 42 1.88 18.70 13.70
C GLU A 42 2.24 20.19 13.82
N GLN A 43 1.61 21.05 13.00
CA GLN A 43 1.81 22.51 13.04
C GLN A 43 0.76 23.27 13.87
N TYR A 44 -0.47 22.75 13.94
CA TYR A 44 -1.60 23.38 14.62
C TYR A 44 -2.48 22.33 15.32
N PRO A 45 -2.02 21.78 16.46
CA PRO A 45 -2.77 20.75 17.20
C PRO A 45 -4.15 21.23 17.69
N GLU A 46 -4.34 22.55 17.80
CA GLU A 46 -5.58 23.19 18.26
C GLU A 46 -6.71 23.26 17.22
N LEU A 47 -6.45 22.91 15.95
CA LEU A 47 -7.45 23.03 14.89
C LEU A 47 -8.66 22.09 15.13
N HIS A 48 -9.86 22.66 14.93
CA HIS A 48 -11.10 21.88 15.00
C HIS A 48 -11.09 20.79 13.92
N PRO A 49 -11.69 19.60 14.15
CA PRO A 49 -11.72 18.52 13.15
C PRO A 49 -12.22 18.95 11.76
N ASP A 50 -13.22 19.82 11.71
CA ASP A 50 -13.76 20.35 10.44
C ASP A 50 -12.73 21.21 9.69
N GLU A 51 -11.98 22.05 10.40
CA GLU A 51 -10.91 22.88 9.83
C GLU A 51 -9.75 22.00 9.34
N ARG A 52 -9.37 20.98 10.12
CA ARG A 52 -8.37 19.99 9.67
C ARG A 52 -8.82 19.27 8.41
N GLN A 53 -10.10 18.99 8.27
CA GLN A 53 -10.65 18.37 7.07
C GLN A 53 -10.64 19.32 5.86
N GLU A 54 -10.95 20.60 6.03
CA GLU A 54 -10.83 21.61 4.97
C GLU A 54 -9.36 21.75 4.51
N ARG A 55 -8.41 21.83 5.44
CA ARG A 55 -6.98 21.82 5.13
C ARG A 55 -6.53 20.57 4.40
N ALA A 56 -7.13 19.41 4.70
CA ALA A 56 -6.86 18.18 3.96
C ALA A 56 -7.31 18.25 2.49
N LEU A 57 -8.42 18.95 2.20
CA LEU A 57 -8.85 19.18 0.82
C LEU A 57 -7.92 20.14 0.08
N ASP A 58 -7.50 21.24 0.72
CA ASP A 58 -6.50 22.15 0.15
C ASP A 58 -5.19 21.39 -0.15
N ALA A 59 -4.76 20.51 0.77
CA ALA A 59 -3.61 19.63 0.57
C ALA A 59 -3.79 18.72 -0.65
N LEU A 60 -4.98 18.14 -0.80
CA LEU A 60 -5.31 17.22 -1.89
C LEU A 60 -5.32 17.93 -3.25
N ASP A 61 -5.91 19.13 -3.34
CA ASP A 61 -5.90 19.93 -4.56
C ASP A 61 -4.46 20.32 -4.94
N ALA A 62 -3.67 20.74 -3.96
CA ALA A 62 -2.25 21.05 -4.17
C ALA A 62 -1.44 19.82 -4.62
N LEU A 63 -1.67 18.65 -4.01
CA LEU A 63 -1.05 17.39 -4.42
C LEU A 63 -1.48 16.98 -5.82
N THR A 64 -2.76 17.12 -6.16
CA THR A 64 -3.30 16.78 -7.48
C THR A 64 -2.67 17.66 -8.57
N ALA A 65 -2.57 18.97 -8.32
CA ALA A 65 -1.89 19.89 -9.22
C ALA A 65 -0.38 19.57 -9.35
N ALA A 66 0.28 19.21 -8.24
CA ALA A 66 1.67 18.79 -8.26
C ALA A 66 1.86 17.50 -9.08
N VAL A 67 1.02 16.48 -8.85
CA VAL A 67 1.00 15.21 -9.63
C VAL A 67 0.89 15.51 -11.12
N ALA A 68 -0.10 16.32 -11.52
CA ALA A 68 -0.32 16.67 -12.92
C ALA A 68 0.91 17.38 -13.54
N THR A 69 1.54 18.29 -12.78
CA THR A 69 2.75 18.99 -13.22
C THR A 69 3.93 18.03 -13.38
N VAL A 70 4.14 17.12 -12.42
CA VAL A 70 5.20 16.10 -12.49
C VAL A 70 4.95 15.19 -13.69
N GLN A 71 3.72 14.74 -13.90
CA GLN A 71 3.35 13.86 -15.01
C GLN A 71 3.57 14.54 -16.36
N ALA A 72 3.10 15.77 -16.55
CA ALA A 72 3.33 16.52 -17.78
C ALA A 72 4.82 16.73 -18.09
N ALA A 73 5.62 17.05 -17.07
CA ALA A 73 7.07 17.13 -17.21
C ALA A 73 7.71 15.78 -17.57
N ARG A 74 7.14 14.68 -17.05
CA ARG A 74 7.58 13.33 -17.36
C ARG A 74 7.30 12.95 -18.80
N ASP A 75 6.06 13.10 -19.22
CA ASP A 75 5.62 12.76 -20.58
C ASP A 75 6.41 13.56 -21.63
N ALA A 76 6.68 14.85 -21.35
CA ALA A 76 7.49 15.70 -22.22
C ALA A 76 8.93 15.19 -22.34
N LEU A 77 9.59 14.84 -21.23
CA LEU A 77 10.96 14.32 -21.27
C LEU A 77 11.02 12.95 -21.98
N GLU A 78 10.07 12.07 -21.68
CA GLU A 78 10.01 10.76 -22.31
C GLU A 78 9.88 10.89 -23.83
N ALA A 79 8.97 11.75 -24.30
CA ALA A 79 8.83 12.06 -25.73
C ALA A 79 10.14 12.57 -26.35
N GLU A 80 10.86 13.46 -25.67
CA GLU A 80 12.16 13.96 -26.16
C GLU A 80 13.25 12.88 -26.16
N LEU A 81 13.29 11.98 -25.16
CA LEU A 81 14.25 10.87 -25.08
C LEU A 81 14.01 9.83 -26.18
N VAL A 82 12.74 9.56 -26.50
CA VAL A 82 12.32 8.69 -27.60
C VAL A 82 12.70 9.31 -28.94
N ASP A 83 12.39 10.58 -29.19
CA ASP A 83 12.79 11.30 -30.42
C ASP A 83 14.31 11.30 -30.62
N ALA A 84 15.06 11.44 -29.52
CA ALA A 84 16.53 11.42 -29.57
C ALA A 84 17.11 10.01 -29.76
N GLY A 85 16.30 8.94 -29.73
CA GLY A 85 16.75 7.56 -29.79
C GLY A 85 17.64 7.15 -28.61
N VAL A 86 17.58 7.88 -27.49
CA VAL A 86 18.37 7.62 -26.27
C VAL A 86 17.81 6.43 -25.53
N ILE A 87 16.49 6.36 -25.47
CA ILE A 87 15.76 5.16 -25.09
C ILE A 87 15.10 4.64 -26.36
N ALA A 88 15.20 3.33 -26.61
CA ALA A 88 14.15 2.71 -27.42
C ALA A 88 12.83 3.07 -26.74
N GLY A 89 11.80 3.43 -27.50
CA GLY A 89 10.44 3.63 -26.97
C GLY A 89 10.14 2.60 -25.88
N PRO A 90 9.41 3.00 -24.82
CA PRO A 90 9.43 2.37 -23.50
C PRO A 90 9.65 0.88 -23.68
N PRO A 91 10.80 0.32 -23.24
CA PRO A 91 11.02 -1.09 -23.46
C PRO A 91 9.77 -1.78 -22.95
N GLU A 92 9.17 -2.63 -23.79
CA GLU A 92 8.35 -3.73 -23.31
C GLU A 92 9.32 -4.52 -22.42
N ARG A 93 9.58 -4.01 -21.22
CA ARG A 93 9.96 -4.87 -20.15
C ARG A 93 8.80 -5.84 -20.14
N PRO A 94 9.06 -7.15 -20.18
CA PRO A 94 8.17 -8.01 -19.46
C PRO A 94 8.21 -7.42 -18.04
N THR A 95 7.27 -6.52 -17.74
CA THR A 95 6.59 -6.62 -16.47
C THR A 95 6.30 -8.09 -16.43
N GLU A 96 7.06 -8.86 -15.64
CA GLU A 96 6.52 -10.12 -15.19
C GLU A 96 5.25 -9.68 -14.50
N ASP A 97 4.20 -9.66 -15.30
CA ASP A 97 2.90 -9.23 -14.91
C ASP A 97 2.64 -10.11 -13.74
N TYR A 98 2.52 -9.43 -12.63
CA TYR A 98 2.04 -10.02 -11.42
C TYR A 98 0.84 -10.88 -11.85
N PRO A 99 0.87 -12.21 -11.64
CA PRO A 99 -0.01 -13.07 -12.40
C PRO A 99 -1.44 -12.56 -12.24
N ASP A 100 -2.20 -12.39 -13.31
CA ASP A 100 -3.54 -11.78 -13.24
C ASP A 100 -4.41 -12.44 -12.16
N ALA A 101 -4.19 -13.73 -11.92
CA ALA A 101 -4.78 -14.49 -10.82
C ALA A 101 -4.48 -13.90 -9.41
N ALA A 102 -3.25 -13.46 -9.15
CA ALA A 102 -2.87 -12.84 -7.87
C ALA A 102 -3.48 -11.43 -7.73
N TRP A 103 -3.53 -10.65 -8.82
CA TRP A 103 -4.24 -9.36 -8.84
C TRP A 103 -5.73 -9.50 -8.55
N LYS A 104 -6.37 -10.38 -9.30
CA LYS A 104 -7.78 -10.70 -9.15
C LYS A 104 -8.08 -11.19 -7.74
N ARG A 105 -7.22 -12.02 -7.16
CA ARG A 105 -7.37 -12.47 -5.76
C ARG A 105 -7.33 -11.30 -4.77
N LEU A 106 -6.42 -10.34 -4.93
CA LEU A 106 -6.39 -9.15 -4.06
C LEU A 106 -7.65 -8.29 -4.20
N GLU A 107 -8.16 -8.14 -5.42
CA GLU A 107 -9.42 -7.45 -5.70
C GLU A 107 -10.62 -8.18 -5.06
N GLU A 108 -10.71 -9.50 -5.24
CA GLU A 108 -11.74 -10.37 -4.67
C GLU A 108 -11.70 -10.40 -3.14
N GLU A 109 -10.51 -10.30 -2.54
CA GLU A 109 -10.34 -10.20 -1.09
C GLU A 109 -10.62 -8.78 -0.58
N GLY A 110 -10.78 -7.78 -1.46
CA GLY A 110 -11.10 -6.40 -1.09
C GLY A 110 -9.90 -5.60 -0.60
N HIS A 111 -8.68 -6.03 -0.90
CA HIS A 111 -7.44 -5.37 -0.49
C HIS A 111 -7.38 -3.91 -0.99
N TRP A 112 -7.79 -3.65 -2.24
CA TRP A 112 -7.79 -2.31 -2.85
C TRP A 112 -8.88 -1.39 -2.29
N SER A 113 -10.02 -1.96 -1.91
CA SER A 113 -11.16 -1.21 -1.37
C SER A 113 -11.06 -0.90 0.12
N THR A 114 -10.10 -1.52 0.82
CA THR A 114 -9.96 -1.40 2.27
C THR A 114 -8.89 -0.36 2.60
N PRO A 115 -9.21 0.66 3.44
CA PRO A 115 -8.23 1.64 3.91
C PRO A 115 -7.02 0.97 4.57
N PRO A 116 -5.79 1.48 4.37
CA PRO A 116 -4.57 0.92 4.95
C PRO A 116 -4.62 0.75 6.47
N ALA A 117 -5.20 1.71 7.19
CA ALA A 117 -5.36 1.64 8.65
C ALA A 117 -6.25 0.46 9.08
N ARG A 118 -7.30 0.14 8.31
CA ARG A 118 -8.17 -1.00 8.60
C ARG A 118 -7.50 -2.33 8.30
N LEU A 119 -6.69 -2.40 7.23
CA LEU A 119 -5.85 -3.57 6.97
C LEU A 119 -4.87 -3.80 8.13
N ALA A 120 -4.23 -2.73 8.64
CA ALA A 120 -3.31 -2.82 9.78
C ALA A 120 -4.04 -3.29 11.04
N ARG A 121 -5.22 -2.74 11.34
CA ARG A 121 -6.04 -3.17 12.49
C ARG A 121 -6.50 -4.63 12.37
N LEU A 122 -6.76 -5.11 11.16
CA LEU A 122 -7.05 -6.53 10.93
C LEU A 122 -5.83 -7.40 11.24
N VAL A 123 -4.63 -6.99 10.82
CA VAL A 123 -3.37 -7.66 11.19
C VAL A 123 -3.18 -7.69 12.71
N VAL A 124 -3.48 -6.60 13.42
CA VAL A 124 -3.44 -6.59 14.90
C VAL A 124 -4.37 -7.66 15.47
N SER A 125 -5.59 -7.76 14.95
CA SER A 125 -6.56 -8.76 15.41
C SER A 125 -6.09 -10.18 15.13
N ASP A 126 -5.47 -10.39 13.97
CA ASP A 126 -4.88 -11.67 13.56
C ASP A 126 -3.74 -12.10 14.48
N ARG A 127 -2.77 -11.21 14.71
CA ARG A 127 -1.64 -11.47 15.61
C ARG A 127 -2.06 -11.63 17.05
N ALA A 128 -3.09 -10.93 17.50
CA ALA A 128 -3.64 -11.11 18.84
C ALA A 128 -4.25 -12.52 19.03
N ALA A 129 -4.92 -13.05 18.00
CA ALA A 129 -5.42 -14.42 18.02
C ALA A 129 -4.27 -15.43 18.07
N ASP A 130 -3.22 -15.24 17.26
CA ASP A 130 -2.02 -16.10 17.28
C ASP A 130 -1.35 -16.11 18.66
N VAL A 131 -1.10 -14.94 19.26
CA VAL A 131 -0.52 -14.82 20.61
C VAL A 131 -1.39 -15.54 21.65
N ALA A 132 -2.72 -15.37 21.57
CA ALA A 132 -3.66 -16.01 22.48
C ALA A 132 -3.64 -17.53 22.32
N ASP A 133 -3.60 -18.06 21.10
CA ASP A 133 -3.55 -19.49 20.82
C ASP A 133 -2.22 -20.10 21.28
N THR A 134 -1.09 -19.44 21.02
CA THR A 134 0.23 -19.87 21.51
C THR A 134 0.27 -19.89 23.04
N ALA A 135 -0.19 -18.82 23.69
CA ALA A 135 -0.23 -18.74 25.15
C ALA A 135 -1.19 -19.76 25.77
N ARG A 136 -2.38 -19.95 25.19
CA ARG A 136 -3.33 -21.00 25.59
C ARG A 136 -2.71 -22.39 25.45
N GLY A 137 -1.96 -22.59 24.37
CA GLY A 137 -1.19 -23.78 24.09
C GLY A 137 -0.14 -24.10 25.15
N MET A 138 0.19 -23.19 26.08
CA MET A 138 1.08 -23.42 27.22
C MET A 138 0.37 -23.91 28.50
N VAL A 139 -0.96 -23.80 28.59
CA VAL A 139 -1.73 -24.12 29.80
C VAL A 139 -1.68 -25.60 30.20
N PRO A 140 -1.77 -26.59 29.28
CA PRO A 140 -1.65 -28.00 29.66
C PRO A 140 -0.30 -28.32 30.33
N THR A 141 -0.35 -28.96 31.50
CA THR A 141 0.82 -29.26 32.35
C THR A 141 1.50 -30.59 32.01
N GLU A 142 0.81 -31.49 31.33
CA GLU A 142 1.30 -32.85 31.04
C GLU A 142 1.80 -32.99 29.59
N GLY A 143 2.69 -33.97 29.36
CA GLY A 143 3.04 -34.43 28.01
C GLY A 143 4.08 -33.60 27.25
N ARG A 144 4.77 -32.64 27.88
CA ARG A 144 5.77 -31.81 27.20
C ARG A 144 7.21 -32.32 27.38
N PRO A 145 8.04 -32.35 26.32
CA PRO A 145 9.46 -32.62 26.46
C PRO A 145 10.17 -31.49 27.22
N ARG A 146 11.29 -31.81 27.87
CA ARG A 146 12.12 -30.83 28.60
C ARG A 146 12.54 -29.69 27.66
N GLY A 147 12.39 -28.45 28.11
CA GLY A 147 12.74 -27.25 27.33
C GLY A 147 11.63 -26.70 26.44
N ALA A 148 10.56 -27.46 26.17
CA ALA A 148 9.45 -27.00 25.33
C ALA A 148 8.74 -25.75 25.88
N LEU A 149 8.65 -25.62 27.21
CA LEU A 149 8.05 -24.44 27.86
C LEU A 149 8.85 -23.17 27.63
N VAL A 150 10.18 -23.24 27.65
CA VAL A 150 11.05 -22.09 27.37
C VAL A 150 10.94 -21.70 25.90
N GLY A 151 10.90 -22.69 25.00
CA GLY A 151 10.68 -22.45 23.57
C GLY A 151 9.34 -21.77 23.29
N ALA A 152 8.26 -22.25 23.91
CA ALA A 152 6.92 -21.66 23.78
C ALA A 152 6.85 -20.25 24.39
N ALA A 153 7.43 -20.03 25.57
CA ALA A 153 7.48 -18.70 26.18
C ALA A 153 8.23 -17.69 25.30
N ARG A 154 9.36 -18.10 24.70
CA ARG A 154 10.11 -17.26 23.75
C ARG A 154 9.27 -16.93 22.51
N LEU A 155 8.50 -17.89 22.00
CA LEU A 155 7.62 -17.67 20.86
C LEU A 155 6.52 -16.65 21.20
N VAL A 156 5.88 -16.75 22.38
CA VAL A 156 4.89 -15.76 22.84
C VAL A 156 5.49 -14.36 22.90
N VAL A 157 6.73 -14.21 23.39
CA VAL A 157 7.42 -12.91 23.43
C VAL A 157 7.64 -12.37 22.02
N GLN A 158 8.13 -13.20 21.10
CA GLN A 158 8.33 -12.79 19.71
C GLN A 158 7.01 -12.36 19.04
N GLU A 159 5.95 -13.15 19.18
CA GLU A 159 4.63 -12.84 18.61
C GLU A 159 4.04 -11.57 19.23
N ALA A 160 4.27 -11.33 20.53
CA ALA A 160 3.84 -10.11 21.21
C ALA A 160 4.60 -8.86 20.72
N GLU A 161 5.88 -8.97 20.41
CA GLU A 161 6.67 -7.87 19.80
C GLU A 161 6.15 -7.53 18.39
N GLU A 162 5.83 -8.55 17.60
CA GLU A 162 5.26 -8.35 16.26
C GLU A 162 3.81 -7.79 16.32
N LEU A 163 3.02 -8.22 17.32
CA LEU A 163 1.72 -7.64 17.63
C LEU A 163 1.85 -6.16 18.00
N LEU A 164 2.79 -5.81 18.88
CA LEU A 164 3.04 -4.41 19.29
C LEU A 164 3.41 -3.55 18.08
N THR A 165 4.32 -4.03 17.24
CA THR A 165 4.71 -3.34 16.01
C THR A 165 3.49 -3.11 15.10
N SER A 166 2.64 -4.13 14.94
CA SER A 166 1.40 -4.01 14.14
C SER A 166 0.40 -3.02 14.74
N ALA A 167 0.30 -2.97 16.07
CA ALA A 167 -0.57 -2.03 16.78
C ALA A 167 -0.12 -0.58 16.58
N VAL A 168 1.19 -0.31 16.72
CA VAL A 168 1.76 1.01 16.44
C VAL A 168 1.50 1.44 15.00
N ILE A 169 1.68 0.55 14.02
CA ILE A 169 1.37 0.84 12.61
C ILE A 169 -0.13 1.18 12.46
N ALA A 170 -1.02 0.40 13.07
CA ALA A 170 -2.47 0.62 12.97
C ALA A 170 -2.92 1.97 13.56
N GLU A 171 -2.46 2.31 14.76
CA GLU A 171 -2.80 3.57 15.43
C GLU A 171 -2.20 4.77 14.70
N HIS A 172 -0.94 4.68 14.26
CA HIS A 172 -0.32 5.76 13.50
C HIS A 172 -1.05 6.03 12.17
N LEU A 173 -1.44 4.97 11.44
CA LEU A 173 -2.22 5.11 10.21
C LEU A 173 -3.65 5.61 10.45
N ALA A 174 -4.19 5.42 11.65
CA ALA A 174 -5.46 6.01 12.08
C ALA A 174 -5.33 7.50 12.45
N GLY A 175 -4.12 8.06 12.40
CA GLY A 175 -3.84 9.48 12.64
C GLY A 175 -3.32 9.78 14.05
N MET A 176 -3.00 8.77 14.86
CA MET A 176 -2.39 9.00 16.17
C MET A 176 -0.97 9.55 15.99
N PRO A 177 -0.66 10.74 16.56
CA PRO A 177 0.68 11.32 16.45
C PRO A 177 1.70 10.52 17.26
N TRP A 178 2.97 10.57 16.86
CA TRP A 178 4.05 9.84 17.54
C TRP A 178 4.17 10.15 19.02
N ALA A 179 3.89 11.38 19.44
CA ALA A 179 3.93 11.79 20.84
C ALA A 179 2.88 11.06 21.70
N GLU A 180 1.66 10.87 21.19
CA GLU A 180 0.62 10.10 21.87
C GLU A 180 0.98 8.61 21.92
N ILE A 181 1.56 8.07 20.84
CA ILE A 181 2.07 6.68 20.83
C ILE A 181 3.17 6.50 21.88
N ASP A 182 4.09 7.46 22.02
CA ASP A 182 5.14 7.44 23.04
C ASP A 182 4.57 7.46 24.47
N GLU A 183 3.54 8.27 24.72
CA GLU A 183 2.85 8.34 26.01
C GLU A 183 2.20 7.00 26.37
N GLU A 184 1.49 6.38 25.42
CA GLU A 184 0.85 5.07 25.61
C GLU A 184 1.87 3.95 25.84
N LEU A 185 2.94 3.90 25.04
CA LEU A 185 3.98 2.87 25.16
C LEU A 185 4.77 2.96 26.47
N SER A 186 4.94 4.16 26.99
CA SER A 186 5.71 4.41 28.19
C SER A 186 4.88 4.37 29.49
N GLY A 187 3.55 4.33 29.39
CA GLY A 187 2.66 4.47 30.53
C GLY A 187 2.85 5.79 31.26
N GLY A 188 3.19 6.87 30.52
CA GLY A 188 3.50 8.19 31.06
C GLY A 188 4.91 8.37 31.62
N ALA A 189 5.80 7.37 31.51
CA ALA A 189 7.22 7.54 31.82
C ALA A 189 7.98 8.14 30.62
N ALA A 190 9.16 8.74 30.82
CA ALA A 190 9.97 9.12 29.68
C ALA A 190 10.48 7.87 28.95
N ALA A 191 10.08 7.67 27.69
CA ALA A 191 10.58 6.58 26.87
C ALA A 191 12.10 6.69 26.68
N ARG A 192 12.81 5.54 26.68
CA ARG A 192 14.27 5.51 26.47
C ARG A 192 14.67 5.90 25.04
N GLN A 193 13.78 5.66 24.09
CA GLN A 193 13.92 5.99 22.68
C GLN A 193 12.54 6.43 22.17
N PRO A 194 12.45 7.51 21.36
CA PRO A 194 11.18 7.92 20.75
C PRO A 194 10.60 6.82 19.86
N ALA A 195 9.29 6.63 19.90
CA ALA A 195 8.55 5.63 19.12
C ALA A 195 8.82 5.81 17.62
N GLU A 196 8.86 7.05 17.13
CA GLU A 196 9.16 7.36 15.73
C GLU A 196 10.51 6.75 15.30
N ALA A 197 11.55 6.93 16.11
CA ALA A 197 12.88 6.41 15.80
C ALA A 197 12.92 4.87 15.76
N HIS A 198 11.99 4.20 16.43
CA HIS A 198 11.90 2.75 16.47
C HIS A 198 11.00 2.18 15.36
N TYR A 199 9.84 2.80 15.10
CA TYR A 199 8.79 2.23 14.27
C TYR A 199 8.62 2.88 12.89
N ALA A 200 9.24 4.03 12.61
CA ALA A 200 9.05 4.74 11.33
C ALA A 200 9.42 3.87 10.11
N ALA A 201 10.47 3.04 10.21
CA ALA A 201 10.86 2.12 9.14
C ALA A 201 9.79 1.04 8.89
N ALA A 202 9.15 0.53 9.94
CA ALA A 202 8.08 -0.46 9.83
C ALA A 202 6.82 0.16 9.20
N VAL A 203 6.47 1.39 9.58
CA VAL A 203 5.38 2.15 8.95
C VAL A 203 5.66 2.41 7.47
N ALA A 204 6.88 2.82 7.12
CA ALA A 204 7.27 3.03 5.72
C ALA A 204 7.20 1.74 4.90
N SER A 205 7.70 0.63 5.46
CA SER A 205 7.62 -0.70 4.85
C SER A 205 6.17 -1.14 4.63
N TRP A 206 5.29 -0.93 5.63
CA TRP A 206 3.86 -1.20 5.50
C TRP A 206 3.21 -0.37 4.38
N ARG A 207 3.44 0.95 4.36
CA ARG A 207 2.92 1.83 3.29
C ARG A 207 3.37 1.34 1.92
N ASN A 208 4.64 0.96 1.76
CA ASN A 208 5.14 0.38 0.53
C ASN A 208 4.45 -0.95 0.18
N GLY A 209 4.32 -1.86 1.15
CA GLY A 209 3.64 -3.15 0.95
C GLY A 209 2.16 -3.01 0.57
N VAL A 210 1.47 -2.00 1.08
CA VAL A 210 0.07 -1.69 0.70
C VAL A 210 -0.06 -1.32 -0.78
N LEU A 211 0.99 -0.75 -1.36
CA LEU A 211 1.03 -0.34 -2.77
C LEU A 211 1.63 -1.40 -3.68
N THR A 212 2.62 -2.12 -3.16
CA THR A 212 3.33 -3.19 -3.88
C THR A 212 3.31 -4.42 -2.98
N PRO A 213 2.20 -5.19 -2.95
CA PRO A 213 2.04 -6.25 -1.93
C PRO A 213 2.97 -7.44 -2.10
N TYR A 214 3.61 -7.57 -3.26
CA TYR A 214 4.60 -8.61 -3.53
C TYR A 214 5.78 -7.98 -4.25
N HIS A 215 6.97 -8.40 -3.86
CA HIS A 215 8.21 -8.04 -4.51
C HIS A 215 8.68 -9.23 -5.35
N TYR A 216 8.75 -9.03 -6.67
CA TYR A 216 9.31 -10.04 -7.55
C TYR A 216 10.83 -9.84 -7.64
N SER A 217 11.58 -10.86 -7.24
CA SER A 217 13.04 -10.89 -7.44
C SER A 217 13.32 -11.74 -8.66
N PRO A 218 14.21 -11.31 -9.59
CA PRO A 218 14.56 -12.09 -10.77
C PRO A 218 15.18 -13.47 -10.44
N ASN A 219 15.62 -13.66 -9.19
CA ASN A 219 16.18 -14.92 -8.70
C ASN A 219 15.13 -15.85 -8.07
N THR A 220 13.86 -15.45 -7.98
CA THR A 220 12.80 -16.23 -7.35
C THR A 220 11.59 -16.29 -8.27
N THR A 221 11.16 -17.50 -8.62
CA THR A 221 9.93 -17.75 -9.40
C THR A 221 8.65 -17.30 -8.68
N PHE A 222 8.74 -16.98 -7.38
CA PHE A 222 7.62 -16.53 -6.56
C PHE A 222 7.91 -15.16 -5.97
N GLY A 223 6.99 -14.23 -6.14
CA GLY A 223 7.06 -12.93 -5.47
C GLY A 223 6.98 -13.10 -3.95
N ALA A 224 7.89 -12.45 -3.22
CA ALA A 224 7.85 -12.41 -1.77
C ALA A 224 6.76 -11.42 -1.33
N ALA A 225 5.80 -11.89 -0.52
CA ALA A 225 4.79 -11.04 0.08
C ALA A 225 5.45 -9.98 0.97
N LEU A 226 5.12 -8.70 0.76
CA LEU A 226 5.59 -7.58 1.56
C LEU A 226 4.63 -7.23 2.71
N LEU A 227 3.48 -7.89 2.76
CA LEU A 227 2.47 -7.71 3.80
C LEU A 227 2.14 -9.05 4.47
N PRO A 228 1.71 -9.01 5.75
CA PRO A 228 1.12 -10.16 6.41
C PRO A 228 -0.12 -10.69 5.66
N GLU A 229 -0.39 -11.99 5.75
CA GLU A 229 -1.51 -12.63 5.05
C GLU A 229 -2.85 -11.95 5.36
N ALA A 230 -3.08 -11.55 6.61
CA ALA A 230 -4.28 -10.83 7.02
C ALA A 230 -4.54 -9.53 6.22
N ALA A 231 -3.50 -8.83 5.80
CA ALA A 231 -3.62 -7.64 4.97
C ALA A 231 -3.78 -7.94 3.48
N LEU A 232 -3.21 -9.06 3.01
CA LEU A 232 -3.36 -9.53 1.62
C LEU A 232 -4.75 -10.15 1.38
N ARG A 233 -5.31 -10.82 2.38
CA ARG A 233 -6.57 -11.56 2.29
C ARG A 233 -7.57 -11.12 3.37
N PRO A 234 -7.97 -9.83 3.38
CA PRO A 234 -8.69 -9.28 4.53
C PRO A 234 -10.07 -9.90 4.74
N ARG A 235 -10.83 -10.19 3.67
CA ARG A 235 -12.17 -10.79 3.81
C ARG A 235 -12.11 -12.20 4.38
N SER A 236 -11.26 -13.06 3.85
CA SER A 236 -11.10 -14.43 4.37
C SER A 236 -10.54 -14.44 5.80
N THR A 237 -9.56 -13.59 6.10
CA THR A 237 -8.99 -13.45 7.45
C THR A 237 -10.05 -12.96 8.44
N ALA A 238 -10.84 -11.95 8.10
CA ALA A 238 -11.91 -11.48 8.98
C ALA A 238 -12.96 -12.57 9.26
N ARG A 239 -13.34 -13.38 8.26
CA ARG A 239 -14.24 -14.53 8.49
C ARG A 239 -13.63 -15.58 9.41
N ARG A 240 -12.32 -15.85 9.27
CA ARG A 240 -11.58 -16.75 10.17
C ARG A 240 -11.62 -16.20 11.60
N LEU A 241 -11.38 -14.90 11.78
CA LEU A 241 -11.40 -14.25 13.08
C LEU A 241 -12.80 -14.16 13.68
N ASP A 242 -13.85 -13.96 12.88
CA ASP A 242 -15.24 -14.04 13.33
C ASP A 242 -15.51 -15.41 13.98
N LYS A 243 -15.08 -16.49 13.31
CA LYS A 243 -15.19 -17.84 13.85
C LYS A 243 -14.35 -18.00 15.12
N TRP A 244 -13.10 -17.51 15.12
CA TRP A 244 -12.21 -17.59 16.28
C TRP A 244 -12.83 -16.91 17.51
N VAL A 245 -13.39 -15.71 17.35
CA VAL A 245 -14.05 -14.96 18.43
C VAL A 245 -15.23 -15.75 19.00
N VAL A 246 -16.06 -16.36 18.16
CA VAL A 246 -17.20 -17.18 18.60
C VAL A 246 -16.72 -18.42 19.39
N GLU A 247 -15.67 -19.09 18.93
CA GLU A 247 -15.12 -20.29 19.58
C GLU A 247 -14.41 -19.99 20.91
N HIS A 248 -13.85 -18.79 21.06
CA HIS A 248 -13.04 -18.40 22.22
C HIS A 248 -13.78 -17.52 23.23
N ARG A 249 -15.04 -17.15 22.94
CA ARG A 249 -15.83 -16.29 23.82
C ARG A 249 -16.11 -16.95 25.17
N SER A 250 -15.73 -16.27 26.24
CA SER A 250 -16.04 -16.65 27.62
C SER A 250 -17.31 -15.95 28.11
N PRO A 251 -18.14 -16.59 28.96
CA PRO A 251 -19.25 -15.93 29.64
C PRO A 251 -18.84 -14.72 30.49
N ARG A 252 -17.54 -14.60 30.84
CA ARG A 252 -16.98 -13.50 31.63
C ARG A 252 -16.51 -12.33 30.79
N ASP A 253 -16.45 -12.47 29.46
CA ASP A 253 -16.08 -11.36 28.59
C ASP A 253 -17.12 -10.25 28.72
N ARG A 254 -16.66 -8.99 28.83
CA ARG A 254 -17.54 -7.84 29.07
C ARG A 254 -18.55 -7.74 27.93
N ARG A 255 -19.84 -7.89 28.26
CA ARG A 255 -20.94 -7.65 27.32
C ARG A 255 -20.82 -6.23 26.76
N GLY A 256 -20.94 -6.06 25.43
CA GLY A 256 -20.83 -4.77 24.76
C GLY A 256 -19.45 -4.42 24.21
N GLN A 257 -18.37 -5.09 24.60
CA GLN A 257 -17.07 -4.96 23.93
C GLN A 257 -16.91 -6.09 22.91
N GLY A 258 -16.93 -5.74 21.61
CA GLY A 258 -16.68 -6.71 20.53
C GLY A 258 -17.88 -7.55 20.11
N ASP A 259 -19.12 -7.09 20.31
CA ASP A 259 -20.31 -7.80 19.84
C ASP A 259 -20.47 -7.77 18.30
N ALA A 260 -19.81 -6.82 17.63
CA ALA A 260 -19.75 -6.80 16.17
C ALA A 260 -18.71 -7.81 15.66
N PRO A 261 -19.01 -8.56 14.59
CA PRO A 261 -18.02 -9.42 13.95
C PRO A 261 -16.86 -8.57 13.43
N VAL A 262 -15.65 -9.13 13.44
CA VAL A 262 -14.43 -8.52 12.86
C VAL A 262 -14.67 -8.13 11.40
N SER A 263 -15.43 -8.94 10.64
CA SER A 263 -15.80 -8.62 9.26
C SER A 263 -16.63 -7.35 9.10
N ALA A 264 -17.42 -6.93 10.12
CA ALA A 264 -18.20 -5.70 10.05
C ALA A 264 -17.30 -4.45 9.92
N ALA A 265 -16.11 -4.47 10.53
CA ALA A 265 -15.17 -3.35 10.46
C ALA A 265 -14.64 -3.11 9.04
N LEU A 266 -14.56 -4.16 8.20
CA LEU A 266 -14.13 -4.03 6.81
C LEU A 266 -15.20 -3.35 5.93
N THR A 267 -16.48 -3.55 6.26
CA THR A 267 -17.61 -3.00 5.50
C THR A 267 -18.14 -1.68 6.05
N ALA A 268 -17.70 -1.27 7.24
CA ALA A 268 -18.16 -0.04 7.86
C ALA A 268 -17.88 1.17 6.94
N PRO A 269 -18.76 2.19 6.90
CA PRO A 269 -18.48 3.43 6.19
C PRO A 269 -17.13 4.00 6.61
N VAL A 270 -16.32 4.44 5.66
CA VAL A 270 -15.06 5.14 5.95
C VAL A 270 -15.43 6.60 6.20
N ASP A 271 -15.04 7.15 7.34
CA ASP A 271 -15.25 8.56 7.63
C ASP A 271 -14.42 9.44 6.69
N GLY A 272 -14.82 10.71 6.56
CA GLY A 272 -14.17 11.63 5.63
C GLY A 272 -12.70 11.89 5.95
N LEU A 273 -12.29 11.88 7.22
CA LEU A 273 -10.91 12.13 7.62
C LEU A 273 -10.00 10.95 7.22
N THR A 274 -10.44 9.72 7.49
CA THR A 274 -9.76 8.50 7.06
C THR A 274 -9.69 8.41 5.54
N ALA A 275 -10.75 8.79 4.83
CA ALA A 275 -10.77 8.79 3.37
C ALA A 275 -9.77 9.81 2.78
N SER A 276 -9.71 11.03 3.33
CA SER A 276 -8.74 12.05 2.92
C SER A 276 -7.30 11.63 3.22
N SER A 277 -7.03 11.12 4.42
CA SER A 277 -5.73 10.55 4.82
C SER A 277 -5.23 9.53 3.81
N TRP A 278 -6.10 8.57 3.50
CA TRP A 278 -5.81 7.50 2.55
C TRP A 278 -5.47 8.06 1.16
N LEU A 279 -6.23 9.04 0.69
CA LEU A 279 -6.03 9.66 -0.61
C LEU A 279 -4.75 10.49 -0.70
N ILE A 280 -4.38 11.20 0.38
CA ILE A 280 -3.10 11.92 0.51
C ILE A 280 -1.93 10.94 0.39
N ASP A 281 -1.97 9.83 1.14
CA ASP A 281 -0.91 8.81 1.11
C ASP A 281 -0.77 8.18 -0.30
N ILE A 282 -1.89 7.87 -0.98
CA ILE A 282 -1.87 7.38 -2.36
C ILE A 282 -1.28 8.43 -3.30
N SER A 283 -1.70 9.69 -3.18
CA SER A 283 -1.27 10.76 -4.08
C SER A 283 0.23 11.02 -3.95
N GLY A 284 0.76 11.11 -2.71
CA GLY A 284 2.19 11.20 -2.49
C GLY A 284 2.97 10.03 -3.09
N SER A 285 2.39 8.83 -3.04
CA SER A 285 3.01 7.64 -3.62
C SER A 285 3.05 7.67 -5.16
N ILE A 286 1.98 8.14 -5.81
CA ILE A 286 1.95 8.36 -7.27
C ILE A 286 3.06 9.32 -7.70
N ILE A 287 3.30 10.39 -6.94
CA ILE A 287 4.37 11.37 -7.22
C ILE A 287 5.75 10.70 -7.13
N SER A 288 5.94 9.83 -6.12
CA SER A 288 7.22 9.19 -5.84
C SER A 288 7.59 8.06 -6.80
N LEU A 289 6.66 7.57 -7.63
CA LEU A 289 6.93 6.46 -8.54
C LEU A 289 8.09 6.79 -9.49
N PRO A 290 9.04 5.87 -9.73
CA PRO A 290 10.07 6.02 -10.74
C PRO A 290 9.47 6.20 -12.14
N TRP A 291 10.21 6.91 -13.00
CA TRP A 291 9.90 7.10 -14.42
C TRP A 291 9.52 5.77 -15.12
N GLY A 292 8.47 5.80 -15.95
CA GLY A 292 7.99 4.65 -16.73
C GLY A 292 7.14 3.61 -15.96
N ARG A 293 6.93 3.74 -14.65
CA ARG A 293 6.10 2.79 -13.87
C ARG A 293 4.59 3.12 -13.83
N GLY A 294 4.18 4.24 -14.43
CA GLY A 294 2.79 4.72 -14.39
C GLY A 294 1.78 3.87 -15.16
N VAL A 295 2.24 3.05 -16.12
CA VAL A 295 1.40 2.24 -17.03
C VAL A 295 1.40 0.75 -16.66
N GLY A 296 2.21 0.35 -15.67
CA GLY A 296 2.32 -1.05 -15.24
C GLY A 296 1.36 -1.43 -14.11
N PRO A 297 1.49 -2.67 -13.58
CA PRO A 297 0.67 -3.17 -12.47
C PRO A 297 0.65 -2.27 -11.23
N GLU A 298 1.77 -1.63 -10.90
CA GLU A 298 1.88 -0.66 -9.79
C GLU A 298 1.07 0.62 -10.06
N GLY A 299 1.06 1.11 -11.30
CA GLY A 299 0.23 2.25 -11.70
C GLY A 299 -1.26 1.91 -11.57
N ARG A 300 -1.67 0.74 -12.06
CA ARG A 300 -3.04 0.23 -11.90
C ARG A 300 -3.42 0.11 -10.42
N CYS A 301 -2.55 -0.44 -9.58
CA CYS A 301 -2.72 -0.52 -8.13
C CYS A 301 -3.16 0.82 -7.52
N LEU A 302 -2.38 1.86 -7.81
CA LEU A 302 -2.56 3.18 -7.26
C LEU A 302 -3.86 3.79 -7.74
N GLN A 303 -4.25 3.56 -9.00
CA GLN A 303 -5.52 4.05 -9.53
C GLN A 303 -6.73 3.31 -8.93
N GLU A 304 -6.65 1.99 -8.71
CA GLU A 304 -7.70 1.23 -8.01
C GLU A 304 -7.91 1.77 -6.59
N ARG A 305 -6.82 1.95 -5.84
CA ARG A 305 -6.85 2.52 -4.49
C ARG A 305 -7.34 3.97 -4.49
N LYS A 306 -6.88 4.80 -5.43
CA LYS A 306 -7.33 6.19 -5.60
C LYS A 306 -8.84 6.23 -5.85
N GLY A 307 -9.35 5.41 -6.76
CA GLY A 307 -10.78 5.32 -7.05
C GLY A 307 -11.60 4.92 -5.82
N ALA A 308 -11.12 3.95 -5.03
CA ALA A 308 -11.79 3.53 -3.81
C ALA A 308 -11.79 4.62 -2.72
N ALA A 309 -10.66 5.33 -2.53
CA ALA A 309 -10.56 6.44 -1.59
C ALA A 309 -11.48 7.61 -1.99
N MET A 310 -11.48 7.99 -3.28
CA MET A 310 -12.36 9.01 -3.83
C MET A 310 -13.84 8.65 -3.66
N LYS A 311 -14.21 7.39 -3.91
CA LYS A 311 -15.58 6.90 -3.69
C LYS A 311 -16.01 7.06 -2.23
N ALA A 312 -15.13 6.71 -1.30
CA ALA A 312 -15.39 6.86 0.13
C ALA A 312 -15.57 8.34 0.52
N LEU A 313 -14.73 9.23 -0.02
CA LEU A 313 -14.79 10.66 0.24
C LEU A 313 -16.08 11.31 -0.31
N VAL A 314 -16.48 10.94 -1.53
CA VAL A 314 -17.77 11.36 -2.13
C VAL A 314 -18.95 10.87 -1.29
N ALA A 315 -18.90 9.63 -0.78
CA ALA A 315 -19.95 9.10 0.09
C ALA A 315 -20.04 9.86 1.42
N ALA A 316 -18.90 10.28 1.97
CA ALA A 316 -18.86 11.11 3.18
C ALA A 316 -19.30 12.57 2.93
N ARG A 317 -19.21 13.05 1.68
CA ARG A 317 -19.56 14.44 1.28
C ARG A 317 -20.37 14.47 -0.03
N PRO A 318 -21.63 14.00 -0.02
CA PRO A 318 -22.42 13.86 -1.24
C PRO A 318 -22.80 15.20 -1.90
N ALA A 319 -22.69 16.32 -1.19
CA ALA A 319 -22.99 17.65 -1.70
C ALA A 319 -21.81 18.33 -2.43
N ASP A 320 -20.61 17.74 -2.38
CA ASP A 320 -19.41 18.30 -3.00
C ASP A 320 -19.28 17.84 -4.46
N ILE A 321 -19.68 18.73 -5.38
CA ILE A 321 -19.67 18.45 -6.82
C ILE A 321 -18.25 18.22 -7.35
N ARG A 322 -17.25 18.92 -6.80
CA ARG A 322 -15.85 18.80 -7.27
C ARG A 322 -15.31 17.42 -6.99
N LEU A 323 -15.58 16.88 -5.81
CA LEU A 323 -15.19 15.51 -5.46
C LEU A 323 -15.85 14.47 -6.38
N ALA A 324 -17.11 14.69 -6.76
CA ALA A 324 -17.81 13.82 -7.69
C ALA A 324 -17.19 13.83 -9.10
N GLU A 325 -16.80 15.01 -9.59
CA GLU A 325 -16.09 15.18 -10.87
C GLU A 325 -14.72 14.49 -10.87
N GLN A 326 -13.90 14.76 -9.85
CA GLN A 326 -12.59 14.11 -9.69
C GLN A 326 -12.72 12.58 -9.57
N PHE A 327 -13.77 12.07 -8.92
CA PHE A 327 -14.04 10.64 -8.86
C PHE A 327 -14.42 10.07 -10.24
N ALA A 328 -15.22 10.79 -11.02
CA ALA A 328 -15.56 10.37 -12.39
C ALA A 328 -14.31 10.31 -13.28
N GLU A 329 -13.41 11.28 -13.18
CA GLU A 329 -12.13 11.30 -13.88
C GLU A 329 -11.23 10.11 -13.48
N ALA A 330 -11.07 9.86 -12.18
CA ALA A 330 -10.30 8.72 -11.68
C ALA A 330 -10.85 7.38 -12.20
N ARG A 331 -12.18 7.24 -12.30
CA ARG A 331 -12.82 6.05 -12.88
C ARG A 331 -12.57 5.93 -14.38
N ALA A 332 -12.62 7.02 -15.13
CA ALA A 332 -12.32 7.01 -16.56
C ALA A 332 -10.88 6.57 -16.82
N ARG A 333 -9.92 7.12 -16.06
CA ARG A 333 -8.51 6.73 -16.15
C ARG A 333 -8.28 5.26 -15.82
N LEU A 334 -8.96 4.74 -14.80
CA LEU A 334 -8.88 3.31 -14.47
C LEU A 334 -9.46 2.42 -15.56
N ALA A 335 -10.53 2.86 -16.23
CA ALA A 335 -11.12 2.12 -17.35
C ALA A 335 -10.17 2.06 -18.56
N GLU A 336 -9.49 3.16 -18.87
CA GLU A 336 -8.44 3.23 -19.91
C GLU A 336 -7.32 2.22 -19.63
N LEU A 337 -6.75 2.24 -18.41
CA LEU A 337 -5.69 1.29 -18.01
C LEU A 337 -6.13 -0.18 -18.04
N ARG A 338 -7.42 -0.46 -17.85
CA ARG A 338 -7.97 -1.82 -17.97
C ARG A 338 -8.22 -2.22 -19.43
N GLY A 339 -8.53 -1.25 -20.31
CA GLY A 339 -8.76 -1.46 -21.73
C GLY A 339 -7.48 -1.72 -22.54
N ASP A 340 -6.38 -1.04 -22.19
CA ASP A 340 -5.10 -1.23 -22.87
C ASP A 340 -4.53 -2.66 -22.70
N GLN A 341 -4.97 -3.40 -21.67
CA GLN A 341 -4.55 -4.79 -21.45
C GLN A 341 -5.28 -5.79 -22.33
N THR A 342 -6.53 -5.54 -22.72
CA THR A 342 -7.28 -6.52 -23.55
C THR A 342 -6.74 -6.61 -24.98
N ASP A 343 -6.04 -5.57 -25.45
CA ASP A 343 -5.42 -5.54 -26.78
C ASP A 343 -3.99 -6.10 -26.79
N THR A 344 -3.39 -6.37 -25.62
CA THR A 344 -2.01 -6.87 -25.51
C THR A 344 -1.92 -8.41 -25.49
N GLU A 345 -3.05 -9.15 -25.37
CA GLU A 345 -3.03 -10.62 -25.41
C GLU A 345 -3.28 -11.21 -26.81
N CYS A 346 -2.31 -12.06 -27.21
CA CYS A 346 -2.28 -13.02 -28.32
C CYS A 346 -1.63 -12.58 -29.63
N HIS A 347 -0.35 -12.17 -29.57
CA HIS A 347 0.57 -12.74 -30.54
C HIS A 347 0.76 -14.23 -30.20
N PRO A 348 0.30 -15.18 -31.04
CA PRO A 348 0.64 -16.58 -30.84
C PRO A 348 2.16 -16.66 -30.94
N SER A 349 2.80 -17.10 -29.86
CA SER A 349 4.20 -17.49 -29.87
C SER A 349 4.38 -18.57 -30.94
N LEU A 350 4.78 -18.14 -32.14
CA LEU A 350 5.34 -18.99 -33.17
C LEU A 350 6.73 -19.38 -32.69
N ASP A 351 6.82 -20.45 -31.91
CA ASP A 351 8.00 -21.29 -31.95
C ASP A 351 7.66 -22.76 -31.76
N THR A 352 7.34 -23.37 -32.90
CA THR A 352 7.42 -24.80 -33.15
C THR A 352 8.89 -25.23 -33.08
N GLY A 353 9.36 -25.60 -31.89
CA GLY A 353 10.60 -26.37 -31.75
C GLY A 353 10.48 -27.75 -32.45
N PRO A 354 11.56 -28.27 -33.07
CA PRO A 354 11.50 -29.44 -33.92
C PRO A 354 11.19 -30.72 -33.13
N THR A 355 10.20 -31.47 -33.62
CA THR A 355 9.91 -32.84 -33.22
C THR A 355 11.17 -33.72 -33.36
N PRO A 356 11.64 -34.42 -32.31
CA PRO A 356 12.69 -35.40 -32.47
C PRO A 356 12.14 -36.62 -33.23
N ALA A 357 12.68 -36.84 -34.43
CA ALA A 357 12.44 -38.03 -35.21
C ALA A 357 13.15 -39.25 -34.59
N GLY A 358 12.40 -40.33 -34.43
CA GLY A 358 12.88 -41.70 -34.62
C GLY A 358 13.92 -42.24 -33.64
N LEU A 359 13.45 -42.93 -32.60
CA LEU A 359 14.16 -44.08 -32.03
C LEU A 359 13.40 -45.33 -32.48
N THR A 360 13.93 -45.97 -33.51
CA THR A 360 13.56 -47.33 -33.92
C THR A 360 14.16 -48.33 -32.95
N ASP A 361 13.31 -49.24 -32.46
CA ASP A 361 13.68 -50.51 -31.85
C ASP A 361 14.62 -51.29 -32.78
N ASP A 362 15.79 -51.69 -32.27
CA ASP A 362 16.55 -52.81 -32.80
C ASP A 362 16.46 -53.97 -31.80
N LYS A 363 15.86 -55.06 -32.28
CA LYS A 363 15.97 -56.40 -31.69
C LYS A 363 17.25 -57.03 -32.23
N ASP A 364 18.08 -57.57 -31.34
CA ASP A 364 18.70 -58.90 -31.46
C ASP A 364 19.23 -59.38 -30.11
#